data_AF-A0A2W6VWK0-F1
#
_entry.id   AF-A0A2W6VWK0-F1
#
_cell.length_a   1.000
_cell.length_b   1.000
_cell.length_c   1.000
_cell.angle_alpha   90.00
_cell.angle_beta   90.00
_cell.angle_gamma   90.00
#
_symmetry.space_group_name_H-M   'P 1'
#
loop_
_entity.id
_entity.type
_entity.pdbx_description
1 polymer ?
#
loop_
_entity_poly.entity_id
_entity_poly.type
_entity_poly.pdbx_seq_one_letter_code
_entity_poly.pdbx_strand_id
1 'polypeptide(L)'
;MLTETDFAADCAVTLKLRWKRLGAVTLSPAGKLDFPAAPVEAGLYRLIVRAGNRTTVYVGEAVNLKRRFGNYRRPGATQQTSLRLNALLIEALGQCGAINVDIAYQDIGLNIGGVAMDADLADKAVRRMIEQAAIVAHGGIDVEMLNR
;
A
#
# COMPACT_ATOMS: atom_id res chain seq x y z
N MET A 1 11.06 -4.17 35.10
CA MET A 1 9.76 -3.51 35.29
C MET A 1 9.90 -2.13 34.69
N LEU A 2 9.20 -1.84 33.59
CA LEU A 2 9.21 -0.51 32.98
C LEU A 2 8.38 0.42 33.89
N THR A 3 8.91 1.60 34.20
CA THR A 3 8.24 2.63 35.02
C THR A 3 7.48 3.62 34.13
N GLU A 4 6.51 4.36 34.68
CA GLU A 4 5.70 5.34 33.92
C GLU A 4 6.53 6.43 33.23
N THR A 5 7.76 6.68 33.68
CA THR A 5 8.75 7.58 33.04
C THR A 5 9.45 6.99 31.81
N ASP A 6 9.29 5.69 31.52
CA ASP A 6 9.87 5.04 30.34
C ASP A 6 8.99 5.22 29.08
N PHE A 7 7.80 5.82 29.22
CA PHE A 7 7.02 6.30 28.08
C PHE A 7 7.52 7.71 27.72
N ALA A 8 8.14 7.84 26.55
CA ALA A 8 8.59 9.14 26.06
C ALA A 8 7.41 10.12 26.01
N ALA A 9 7.49 11.21 26.78
CA ALA A 9 6.48 12.27 26.78
C ALA A 9 6.32 12.91 25.39
N ASP A 10 7.41 12.92 24.60
CA ASP A 10 7.46 13.35 23.21
C ASP A 10 8.11 12.26 22.35
N CYS A 11 7.48 11.89 21.23
CA CYS A 11 8.00 10.91 20.28
C CYS A 11 8.05 11.51 18.87
N ALA A 12 9.24 11.93 18.44
CA ALA A 12 9.47 12.41 17.08
C ALA A 12 9.77 11.22 16.15
N VAL A 13 9.03 11.11 15.05
CA VAL A 13 9.25 10.07 14.02
C VAL A 13 9.61 10.75 12.71
N THR A 14 10.78 10.43 12.17
CA THR A 14 11.18 10.82 10.80
C THR A 14 11.23 9.59 9.92
N LEU A 15 10.45 9.62 8.84
CA LEU A 15 10.35 8.53 7.86
C LEU A 15 10.80 9.02 6.49
N LYS A 16 11.71 8.26 5.87
CA LYS A 16 12.07 8.39 4.47
C LYS A 16 11.64 7.14 3.73
N LEU A 17 10.73 7.29 2.78
CA LEU A 17 10.20 6.23 1.94
C LEU A 17 10.47 6.55 0.47
N ARG A 18 10.91 5.56 -0.30
CA ARG A 18 11.11 5.69 -1.76
C ARG A 18 10.20 4.74 -2.52
N TRP A 19 9.24 5.32 -3.24
CA TRP A 19 8.39 4.59 -4.18
C TRP A 19 9.18 4.23 -5.45
N LYS A 20 9.17 2.97 -5.84
CA LYS A 20 9.69 2.47 -7.12
C LYS A 20 8.50 2.05 -7.99
N ARG A 21 8.47 2.50 -9.26
CA ARG A 21 7.44 2.08 -10.22
C ARG A 21 7.59 0.60 -10.50
N LEU A 22 6.53 -0.16 -10.25
CA LEU A 22 6.46 -1.58 -10.57
C LEU A 22 5.92 -1.81 -11.99
N GLY A 23 4.91 -1.05 -12.39
CA GLY A 23 4.33 -1.13 -13.74
C GLY A 23 2.85 -0.75 -13.78
N ALA A 24 2.20 -1.03 -14.91
CA ALA A 24 0.77 -0.82 -15.09
C ALA A 24 -0.04 -2.10 -14.80
N VAL A 25 -1.23 -1.94 -14.23
CA VAL A 25 -2.22 -3.02 -14.13
C VAL A 25 -3.04 -3.02 -15.43
N THR A 26 -3.25 -4.19 -16.01
CA THR A 26 -4.02 -4.36 -17.24
C THR A 26 -5.12 -5.41 -17.07
N LEU A 27 -5.91 -5.64 -18.11
CA LEU A 27 -6.81 -6.78 -18.20
C LEU A 27 -6.19 -7.85 -19.10
N SER A 28 -6.19 -9.09 -18.60
CA SER A 28 -5.93 -10.27 -19.43
C SER A 28 -7.05 -10.50 -20.45
N PRO A 29 -6.85 -11.33 -21.50
CA PRO A 29 -7.90 -11.64 -22.48
C PRO A 29 -9.18 -12.22 -21.87
N ALA A 30 -9.10 -12.84 -20.69
CA ALA A 30 -10.24 -13.36 -19.94
C ALA A 30 -10.93 -12.31 -19.05
N GLY A 31 -10.60 -11.02 -19.20
CA GLY A 31 -11.18 -9.91 -18.41
C GLY A 31 -10.71 -9.85 -16.95
N LYS A 32 -9.69 -10.62 -16.57
CA LYS A 32 -9.15 -10.60 -15.20
C LYS A 32 -8.01 -9.60 -15.09
N LEU A 33 -7.88 -8.93 -13.94
CA LEU A 33 -6.73 -8.09 -13.63
C LEU A 33 -5.41 -8.83 -13.87
N ASP A 34 -4.43 -8.12 -14.41
CA ASP A 34 -3.07 -8.59 -14.57
C ASP A 34 -2.13 -7.54 -13.99
N PHE A 35 -1.45 -7.92 -12.90
CA PHE A 35 -0.54 -7.03 -12.19
C PHE A 35 0.89 -7.29 -12.67
N PRO A 36 1.76 -6.26 -12.68
CA PRO A 36 3.18 -6.46 -12.93
C PRO A 36 3.79 -7.38 -11.87
N ALA A 37 4.85 -8.09 -12.24
CA ALA A 37 5.49 -9.07 -11.36
C ALA A 37 6.07 -8.41 -10.11
N ALA A 38 5.51 -8.74 -8.94
CA ALA A 38 5.95 -8.20 -7.65
C ALA A 38 6.89 -9.16 -6.90
N PRO A 39 7.77 -8.63 -6.04
CA PRO A 39 8.68 -9.44 -5.23
C PRO A 39 7.93 -10.18 -4.10
N VAL A 40 8.56 -11.25 -3.58
CA VAL A 40 8.10 -12.00 -2.41
C VAL A 40 8.64 -11.35 -1.14
N GLU A 41 8.27 -10.10 -0.94
CA GLU A 41 8.80 -9.26 0.13
C GLU A 41 7.67 -8.60 0.90
N ALA A 42 7.94 -8.29 2.17
CA ALA A 42 7.09 -7.41 2.94
C ALA A 42 7.33 -5.96 2.53
N GLY A 43 6.27 -5.15 2.51
CA GLY A 43 6.40 -3.74 2.13
C GLY A 43 5.09 -3.06 1.85
N LEU A 44 5.20 -1.88 1.24
CA LEU A 44 4.10 -1.01 0.88
C LEU A 44 3.90 -0.99 -0.63
N TYR A 45 2.68 -0.68 -1.02
CA TYR A 45 2.32 -0.41 -2.41
C TYR A 45 1.35 0.76 -2.48
N ARG A 46 1.31 1.41 -3.64
CA ARG A 46 0.23 2.31 -4.01
C ARG A 46 -0.30 1.99 -5.39
N LEU A 47 -1.63 2.01 -5.51
CA LEU A 47 -2.35 1.93 -6.78
C LEU A 47 -2.78 3.34 -7.16
N ILE A 48 -2.29 3.83 -8.29
CA ILE A 48 -2.61 5.13 -8.83
C ILE A 48 -3.62 4.90 -9.96
N VAL A 49 -4.89 5.14 -9.67
CA VAL A 49 -6.02 4.92 -10.59
C VAL A 49 -6.37 6.25 -11.23
N ARG A 50 -6.30 6.32 -12.55
CA ARG A 50 -6.72 7.48 -13.35
C ARG A 50 -7.94 7.09 -14.16
N ALA A 51 -9.07 7.76 -13.92
CA ALA A 51 -10.31 7.58 -14.66
C ALA A 51 -10.89 8.96 -14.98
N GLY A 52 -10.99 9.29 -16.28
CA GLY A 52 -11.35 10.64 -16.73
C GLY A 52 -10.42 11.71 -16.15
N ASN A 53 -11.00 12.71 -15.48
CA ASN A 53 -10.26 13.80 -14.82
C ASN A 53 -9.91 13.52 -13.35
N ARG A 54 -10.23 12.33 -12.83
CA ARG A 54 -9.97 11.96 -11.43
C ARG A 54 -8.73 11.08 -11.32
N THR A 55 -7.90 11.38 -10.34
CA THR A 55 -6.80 10.50 -9.90
C THR A 55 -7.06 10.12 -8.45
N THR A 56 -7.15 8.81 -8.21
CA THR A 56 -7.28 8.25 -6.86
C THR A 56 -6.03 7.46 -6.53
N VAL A 57 -5.47 7.68 -5.34
CA VAL A 57 -4.34 6.92 -4.84
C VAL A 57 -4.81 6.05 -3.68
N TYR A 58 -4.68 4.75 -3.84
CA TYR A 58 -4.85 3.79 -2.76
C TYR A 58 -3.48 3.35 -2.28
N VAL A 59 -3.23 3.42 -0.97
CA VAL A 59 -1.99 2.95 -0.33
C VAL A 59 -2.32 1.74 0.52
N GLY A 60 -1.45 0.74 0.50
CA GLY A 60 -1.58 -0.38 1.42
C GLY A 60 -0.25 -1.04 1.75
N GLU A 61 -0.25 -1.87 2.79
CA GLU A 61 0.87 -2.77 3.11
C GLU A 61 0.54 -4.25 2.90
N ALA A 62 1.59 -5.06 2.71
CA ALA A 62 1.51 -6.51 2.86
C ALA A 62 2.81 -7.08 3.40
N VAL A 63 2.72 -8.19 4.15
CA VAL A 63 3.88 -9.05 4.47
C VAL A 63 4.40 -9.82 3.24
N ASN A 64 3.62 -9.85 2.16
CA ASN A 64 3.99 -10.49 0.90
C ASN A 64 3.27 -9.78 -0.26
N LEU A 65 4.00 -8.90 -0.95
CA LEU A 65 3.47 -8.08 -2.05
C LEU A 65 2.94 -8.94 -3.21
N LYS A 66 3.70 -9.96 -3.65
CA LYS A 66 3.28 -10.89 -4.70
C LYS A 66 1.93 -11.56 -4.37
N ARG A 67 1.78 -12.08 -3.15
CA ARG A 67 0.53 -12.71 -2.69
C ARG A 67 -0.61 -11.71 -2.61
N ARG A 68 -0.35 -10.48 -2.14
CA ARG A 68 -1.38 -9.43 -2.03
C ARG A 68 -1.97 -9.09 -3.39
N PHE A 69 -1.15 -8.90 -4.41
CA PHE A 69 -1.65 -8.64 -5.77
C PHE A 69 -2.35 -9.86 -6.38
N GLY A 70 -1.89 -11.07 -6.06
CA GLY A 70 -2.61 -12.30 -6.37
C GLY A 70 -4.03 -12.32 -5.79
N ASN A 71 -4.20 -11.90 -4.54
CA ASN A 71 -5.52 -11.81 -3.89
C ASN A 71 -6.41 -10.75 -4.56
N TYR A 72 -5.86 -9.64 -5.04
CA TYR A 72 -6.63 -8.67 -5.83
C TYR A 72 -7.02 -9.20 -7.19
N ARG A 73 -6.16 -10.00 -7.83
CA ARG A 73 -6.49 -10.65 -9.11
C ARG A 73 -7.58 -11.71 -8.98
N ARG A 74 -7.56 -12.50 -7.89
CA ARG A 74 -8.48 -13.60 -7.62
C ARG A 74 -8.92 -13.55 -6.15
N PRO A 75 -9.82 -12.62 -5.80
CA PRO A 75 -10.28 -12.49 -4.43
C PRO A 75 -11.06 -13.74 -3.99
N GLY A 76 -10.80 -14.21 -2.77
CA GLY A 76 -11.67 -15.19 -2.12
C GLY A 76 -12.99 -14.55 -1.69
N ALA A 77 -14.06 -15.35 -1.58
CA ALA A 77 -15.41 -14.86 -1.28
C ALA A 77 -15.52 -14.09 0.06
N THR A 78 -14.65 -14.36 1.02
CA THR A 78 -14.62 -13.66 2.32
C THR A 78 -13.70 -12.43 2.35
N GLN A 79 -12.92 -12.20 1.30
CA GLN A 79 -11.93 -11.12 1.23
C GLN A 79 -12.57 -9.83 0.71
N GLN A 80 -13.44 -9.22 1.52
CA GLN A 80 -14.25 -8.07 1.14
C GLN A 80 -13.44 -6.91 0.54
N THR A 81 -12.32 -6.54 1.16
CA THR A 81 -11.40 -5.51 0.63
C THR A 81 -10.87 -5.88 -0.77
N SER A 82 -10.49 -7.15 -0.96
CA SER A 82 -9.95 -7.60 -2.25
C SER A 82 -11.03 -7.66 -3.32
N LEU A 83 -12.26 -8.06 -2.97
CA LEU A 83 -13.42 -8.05 -3.88
C LEU A 83 -13.72 -6.63 -4.36
N ARG A 84 -13.78 -5.66 -3.45
CA ARG A 84 -14.06 -4.25 -3.77
C ARG A 84 -12.98 -3.64 -4.65
N LEU A 85 -11.70 -3.82 -4.28
CA LEU A 85 -10.60 -3.34 -5.10
C LEU A 85 -10.59 -4.02 -6.47
N ASN A 86 -10.86 -5.32 -6.55
CA ASN A 86 -10.95 -6.01 -7.83
C ASN A 86 -11.99 -5.35 -8.76
N ALA A 87 -13.20 -5.13 -8.24
CA ALA A 87 -14.29 -4.49 -9.00
C ALA A 87 -13.91 -3.07 -9.44
N LEU A 88 -13.41 -2.24 -8.52
CA LEU A 88 -13.01 -0.86 -8.80
C LEU A 88 -11.93 -0.77 -9.90
N LEU A 89 -10.92 -1.64 -9.84
CA LEU A 89 -9.83 -1.61 -10.82
C LEU A 89 -10.30 -2.10 -12.20
N ILE A 90 -11.19 -3.11 -12.25
CA ILE A 90 -11.79 -3.58 -13.51
C ILE A 90 -12.64 -2.47 -14.14
N GLU A 91 -13.49 -1.82 -13.34
CA GLU A 91 -14.33 -0.71 -13.80
C GLU A 91 -13.47 0.43 -14.37
N ALA A 92 -12.44 0.86 -13.63
CA ALA A 92 -11.55 1.92 -14.07
C ALA A 92 -10.83 1.58 -15.39
N LEU A 93 -10.36 0.34 -15.56
CA LEU A 93 -9.75 -0.11 -16.82
C LEU A 93 -10.77 -0.20 -17.97
N GLY A 94 -12.02 -0.57 -17.67
CA GLY A 94 -13.11 -0.62 -18.66
C GLY A 94 -13.49 0.77 -19.21
N GLN A 95 -13.31 1.82 -18.41
CA GLN A 95 -13.57 3.21 -18.80
C GLN A 95 -12.37 3.89 -19.50
N CYS A 96 -11.49 3.11 -20.14
CA CYS A 96 -10.22 3.57 -20.73
C CYS A 96 -9.30 4.30 -19.72
N GLY A 97 -9.45 3.99 -18.43
CA GLY A 97 -8.56 4.50 -17.39
C GLY A 97 -7.19 3.83 -17.41
N ALA A 98 -6.28 4.37 -16.61
CA ALA A 98 -4.94 3.83 -16.44
C ALA A 98 -4.64 3.59 -14.96
N ILE A 99 -4.03 2.44 -14.66
CA ILE A 99 -3.71 2.06 -13.29
C ILE A 99 -2.23 1.74 -13.22
N ASN A 100 -1.50 2.46 -12.36
CA ASN A 100 -0.09 2.20 -12.10
C ASN A 100 0.11 1.70 -10.68
N VAL A 101 1.09 0.82 -10.51
CA VAL A 101 1.52 0.30 -9.21
C VAL A 101 2.92 0.81 -8.92
N ASP A 102 3.09 1.43 -7.77
CA ASP A 102 4.41 1.64 -7.18
C ASP A 102 4.53 0.81 -5.91
N ILE A 103 5.75 0.36 -5.60
CA ILE A 103 6.06 -0.39 -4.38
C ILE A 103 7.23 0.25 -3.63
N ALA A 104 7.28 0.02 -2.32
CA ALA A 104 8.39 0.40 -1.47
C ALA A 104 8.65 -0.70 -0.45
N TYR A 105 9.79 -1.37 -0.58
CA TYR A 105 10.20 -2.51 0.26
C TYR A 105 11.71 -2.50 0.57
N GLN A 106 12.41 -1.44 0.16
CA GLN A 106 13.85 -1.24 0.32
C GLN A 106 14.12 0.24 0.57
N ASP A 107 15.32 0.55 1.06
CA ASP A 107 15.81 1.92 1.23
C ASP A 107 14.91 2.79 2.14
N ILE A 108 14.34 2.18 3.19
CA ILE A 108 13.48 2.86 4.16
C ILE A 108 14.34 3.39 5.30
N GLY A 109 14.33 4.71 5.49
CA GLY A 109 14.95 5.35 6.63
C GLY A 109 13.91 5.60 7.72
N LEU A 110 14.15 5.06 8.92
CA LEU A 110 13.33 5.32 10.09
C LEU A 110 14.20 5.88 11.21
N ASN A 111 13.76 6.99 11.79
CA ASN A 111 14.36 7.55 12.99
C ASN A 111 13.25 7.86 14.01
N ILE A 112 13.43 7.38 15.24
CA ILE A 112 12.51 7.62 16.36
C ILE A 112 13.28 8.23 17.51
N GLY A 113 12.87 9.41 17.97
CA GLY A 113 13.53 10.11 19.07
C GLY A 113 15.00 10.44 18.80
N GLY A 114 15.40 10.65 17.54
CA GLY A 114 16.79 10.89 17.14
C GLY A 114 17.59 9.61 16.87
N VAL A 115 17.06 8.43 17.18
CA VAL A 115 17.75 7.15 16.99
C VAL A 115 17.35 6.52 15.66
N ALA A 116 18.35 6.19 14.83
CA ALA A 116 18.11 5.42 13.62
C ALA A 116 17.65 4.00 13.98
N MET A 117 16.51 3.58 13.45
CA MET A 117 15.94 2.26 13.68
C MET A 117 15.93 1.46 12.39
N ASP A 118 16.04 0.13 12.52
CA ASP A 118 15.75 -0.75 11.41
C ASP A 118 14.25 -0.73 11.12
N ALA A 119 13.90 -0.44 9.87
CA ALA A 119 12.52 -0.41 9.43
C ALA A 119 12.12 -1.82 8.98
N ASP A 120 12.09 -2.77 9.93
CA ASP A 120 11.74 -4.15 9.64
C ASP A 120 10.30 -4.24 9.13
N LEU A 121 10.18 -4.36 7.81
CA LEU A 121 8.89 -4.51 7.16
C LEU A 121 8.29 -5.88 7.40
N ALA A 122 8.93 -6.86 8.05
CA ALA A 122 8.25 -8.07 8.52
C ALA A 122 7.38 -7.78 9.77
N ASP A 123 7.67 -6.73 10.52
CA ASP A 123 6.83 -6.26 11.63
C ASP A 123 5.58 -5.51 11.12
N LYS A 124 4.41 -5.97 11.57
CA LYS A 124 3.13 -5.36 11.22
C LYS A 124 2.99 -3.94 11.75
N ALA A 125 3.47 -3.65 12.97
CA ALA A 125 3.38 -2.33 13.57
C ALA A 125 4.20 -1.31 12.77
N VAL A 126 5.43 -1.68 12.39
CA VAL A 126 6.29 -0.87 11.52
C VAL A 126 5.62 -0.63 10.17
N ARG A 127 5.16 -1.68 9.48
CA ARG A 127 4.46 -1.53 8.19
C ARG A 127 3.23 -0.63 8.28
N ARG A 128 2.43 -0.76 9.33
CA ARG A 128 1.20 0.04 9.50
C ARG A 128 1.48 1.50 9.82
N MET A 129 2.48 1.78 10.65
CA MET A 129 2.92 3.17 10.88
C MET A 129 3.35 3.82 9.56
N ILE A 130 4.18 3.13 8.76
CA ILE A 130 4.67 3.65 7.47
C ILE A 130 3.51 3.83 6.47
N GLU A 131 2.55 2.91 6.45
CA GLU A 131 1.35 3.00 5.60
C GLU A 131 0.53 4.23 5.96
N GLN A 132 0.25 4.46 7.24
CA GLN A 132 -0.51 5.62 7.70
C GLN A 132 0.23 6.94 7.40
N ALA A 133 1.54 6.99 7.60
CA ALA A 133 2.34 8.14 7.20
C ALA A 133 2.27 8.40 5.69
N ALA A 134 2.29 7.35 4.87
CA ALA A 134 2.13 7.46 3.42
C ALA A 134 0.72 7.91 3.00
N ILE A 135 -0.33 7.44 3.67
CA ILE A 135 -1.72 7.88 3.44
C ILE A 135 -1.83 9.39 3.68
N VAL A 136 -1.34 9.86 4.84
CA VAL A 136 -1.33 11.29 5.19
C VAL A 136 -0.54 12.11 4.18
N ALA A 137 0.65 11.65 3.79
CA ALA A 137 1.53 12.39 2.87
C ALA A 137 0.97 12.55 1.45
N HIS A 138 0.15 11.60 0.97
CA HIS A 138 -0.43 11.64 -0.38
C HIS A 138 -1.88 12.12 -0.42
N GLY A 139 -2.47 12.48 0.74
CA GLY A 139 -3.92 12.68 0.85
C GLY A 139 -4.70 11.46 0.34
N GLY A 140 -4.07 10.28 0.40
CA GLY A 140 -4.57 9.05 -0.22
C GLY A 140 -5.84 8.58 0.47
N ILE A 141 -6.72 7.92 -0.27
CA ILE A 141 -7.96 7.39 0.30
C ILE A 141 -7.65 6.00 0.84
N ASP A 142 -7.80 5.81 2.15
CA ASP A 142 -7.84 4.46 2.74
C ASP A 142 -9.05 3.71 2.16
N VAL A 143 -8.94 2.41 1.90
CA VAL A 143 -10.13 1.62 1.48
C VAL A 143 -11.22 1.68 2.54
N GLU A 144 -10.89 1.89 3.82
CA GLU A 144 -11.92 2.17 4.83
C GLU A 144 -12.63 3.50 4.57
N MET A 145 -11.93 4.54 4.09
CA MET A 145 -12.50 5.85 3.73
C MET A 145 -13.27 5.86 2.41
N LEU A 146 -13.05 4.91 1.50
CA LEU A 146 -13.91 4.70 0.32
C LEU A 146 -15.33 4.19 0.70
N ASN A 147 -15.60 3.91 1.98
CA ASN A 147 -16.91 3.47 2.48
C ASN A 147 -17.68 4.56 3.26
N ARG A 148 -17.33 5.84 3.12
CA ARG A 148 -18.17 6.96 3.62
C ARG A 148 -18.83 7.69 2.47
#